data_AF-A0A956IRZ8-F1
#
_entry.id   AF-A0A956IRZ8-F1
#
_cell.length_a   1.000
_cell.length_b   1.000
_cell.length_c   1.000
_cell.angle_alpha   90.00
_cell.angle_beta   90.00
_cell.angle_gamma   90.00
#
_symmetry.space_group_name_H-M   'P 1'
#
loop_
_entity.id
_entity.type
_entity.pdbx_description
1 polymer ?
#
loop_
_entity_poly.entity_id
_entity_poly.type
_entity_poly.pdbx_seq_one_letter_code
_entity_poly.pdbx_strand_id
1 'polypeptide(L)' 'QSHDASASEATMMHGKQLFEAKCGTCHALPAPSSHSAEEWPDWVKKMAPQAKISGEDEKAVLHYLLGASGG' A
#
# COMPACT_ATOMS: atom_id res chain seq x y z
N GLN A 1 -26.44 -2.58 -3.35
CA GLN A 1 -25.51 -3.34 -2.50
C GLN A 1 -24.41 -2.37 -2.10
N SER A 2 -24.37 -1.99 -0.82
CA SER A 2 -23.54 -0.87 -0.31
C SER A 2 -22.47 -1.35 0.68
N HIS A 3 -22.23 -2.66 0.75
CA HIS A 3 -21.31 -3.27 1.70
C HIS A 3 -19.86 -3.35 1.20
N ASP A 4 -19.63 -3.15 -0.10
CA ASP A 4 -18.30 -3.33 -0.73
C ASP A 4 -17.44 -2.05 -0.66
N ALA A 5 -18.06 -0.87 -0.73
CA ALA A 5 -17.36 0.41 -0.64
C ALA A 5 -16.72 0.64 0.73
N SER A 6 -17.40 0.29 1.83
CA SER A 6 -16.87 0.47 3.19
C SER A 6 -15.71 -0.48 3.49
N ALA A 7 -15.74 -1.71 2.96
CA ALA A 7 -14.64 -2.66 3.08
C ALA A 7 -13.41 -2.21 2.28
N SER A 8 -13.66 -1.65 1.09
CA SER A 8 -12.61 -1.05 0.25
C SER A 8 -11.96 0.16 0.93
N GLU A 9 -12.76 1.05 1.52
CA GLU A 9 -12.25 2.23 2.23
C GLU A 9 -11.48 1.86 3.50
N ALA A 10 -11.97 0.89 4.29
CA ALA A 10 -11.23 0.35 5.43
C ALA A 10 -9.88 -0.27 5.02
N THR A 11 -9.86 -0.99 3.88
CA THR A 11 -8.63 -1.56 3.33
C THR A 11 -7.64 -0.47 2.90
N MET A 12 -8.12 0.60 2.25
CA MET A 12 -7.29 1.76 1.87
C MET A 12 -6.69 2.46 3.10
N MET A 13 -7.50 2.68 4.14
CA MET A 13 -7.03 3.29 5.39
C MET A 13 -5.98 2.44 6.10
N HIS A 14 -6.20 1.13 6.20
CA HIS A 14 -5.24 0.18 6.76
C HIS A 14 -3.92 0.17 5.95
N GLY A 15 -4.03 0.13 4.62
CA GLY A 15 -2.89 0.22 3.71
C GLY A 15 -2.06 1.49 3.88
N LYS A 16 -2.74 2.65 4.00
CA LYS A 16 -2.08 3.93 4.26
C LYS A 16 -1.29 3.91 5.58
N GLN A 17 -1.93 3.44 6.65
CA GLN A 17 -1.30 3.36 7.97
C GLN A 17 -0.07 2.46 7.97
N LEU A 18 -0.16 1.28 7.33
CA LEU A 18 0.97 0.37 7.18
C LEU A 18 2.10 0.98 6.37
N PHE A 19 1.78 1.63 5.25
CA PHE A 19 2.77 2.28 4.40
C PHE A 19 3.57 3.34 5.17
N GLU A 20 2.86 4.24 5.86
CA GLU A 20 3.48 5.31 6.68
C GLU A 20 4.28 4.74 7.87
N ALA A 21 3.79 3.68 8.52
CA ALA A 21 4.41 3.13 9.73
C ALA A 21 5.54 2.14 9.47
N LYS A 22 5.58 1.47 8.32
CA LYS A 22 6.51 0.36 8.05
C LYS A 22 7.52 0.69 6.95
N CYS A 23 7.07 1.24 5.82
CA CYS A 23 7.90 1.38 4.62
C CYS A 23 8.97 2.48 4.74
N GLY A 24 8.83 3.42 5.68
CA GLY A 24 9.82 4.46 5.98
C GLY A 24 10.85 4.08 7.05
N THR A 25 10.83 2.84 7.57
CA THR A 25 11.66 2.44 8.71
C THR A 25 13.13 2.27 8.34
N CYS A 26 13.41 1.73 7.14
CA CYS A 26 14.76 1.38 6.72
C CYS A 26 15.42 2.42 5.80
N HIS A 27 14.61 3.23 5.11
CA HIS A 27 15.04 4.29 4.20
C HIS A 27 13.91 5.33 4.06
N ALA A 28 14.15 6.41 3.32
CA ALA A 28 13.13 7.41 3.04
C ALA A 28 11.88 6.76 2.42
N LEU A 29 10.71 7.15 2.92
CA LEU A 29 9.42 6.69 2.42
C LEU A 29 9.16 7.36 1.05
N PRO A 30 9.02 6.61 -0.06
CA PRO A 30 8.67 7.22 -1.34
C PRO A 30 7.29 7.87 -1.28
N ALA A 31 7.07 8.94 -2.05
CA ALA A 31 5.72 9.48 -2.20
C ALA A 31 4.87 8.48 -3.01
N PRO A 32 3.57 8.31 -2.70
CA PRO A 32 2.69 7.40 -3.45
C PRO A 32 2.63 7.69 -4.95
N SER A 33 2.83 8.96 -5.35
CA SER A 33 2.86 9.39 -6.74
C SER A 33 4.24 9.29 -7.40
N SER A 34 5.27 8.80 -6.71
CA SER A 34 6.63 8.62 -7.26
C SER A 34 6.76 7.41 -8.18
N HIS A 35 5.79 6.50 -8.17
CA HIS A 35 5.70 5.35 -9.06
C HIS A 35 4.28 5.22 -9.61
N SER A 36 4.13 4.60 -10.79
CA SER A 36 2.84 4.33 -11.40
C SER A 36 2.15 3.13 -10.75
N ALA A 37 0.84 3.00 -10.99
CA ALA A 37 0.03 1.86 -10.55
C ALA A 37 0.60 0.51 -11.04
N GLU A 38 1.27 0.50 -12.20
CA GLU A 38 1.88 -0.71 -12.78
C GLU A 38 3.19 -1.10 -12.08
N GLU A 39 3.92 -0.13 -11.53
CA GLU A 39 5.22 -0.32 -10.89
C GLU A 39 5.08 -0.75 -9.42
N TRP A 40 4.09 -0.22 -8.71
CA TRP A 40 3.91 -0.47 -7.28
C TRP A 40 3.83 -1.94 -6.86
N PRO A 41 3.13 -2.85 -7.58
CA PRO A 41 3.08 -4.27 -7.21
C PRO A 41 4.47 -4.90 -7.08
N ASP A 42 5.39 -4.56 -7.98
CA ASP A 42 6.73 -5.14 -8.02
C ASP A 42 7.60 -4.59 -6.87
N TRP A 43 7.49 -3.29 -6.59
CA TRP A 43 8.17 -2.65 -5.45
C TRP A 43 7.67 -3.16 -4.10
N VAL A 44 6.35 -3.23 -3.92
CA VAL A 44 5.73 -3.69 -2.67
C VAL A 44 6.10 -5.15 -2.41
N LYS A 45 6.04 -6.03 -3.43
CA LYS A 45 6.46 -7.43 -3.31
C LYS A 45 7.92 -7.60 -2.87
N LYS A 46 8.82 -6.74 -3.37
CA LYS A 46 10.23 -6.74 -2.95
C LYS A 46 10.41 -6.31 -1.50
N MET A 47 9.65 -5.30 -1.06
CA MET A 47 9.82 -4.67 0.26
C MET A 47 9.01 -5.33 1.37
N ALA A 48 7.88 -5.98 1.09
CA ALA A 48 7.03 -6.63 2.07
C ALA A 48 7.77 -7.58 3.04
N PRO A 49 8.66 -8.50 2.57
CA PRO A 49 9.42 -9.35 3.49
C PRO A 49 10.44 -8.56 4.33
N GLN A 50 10.99 -7.46 3.80
CA GLN A 50 11.95 -6.62 4.52
C GLN A 50 11.25 -5.76 5.60
N ALA A 51 10.04 -5.28 5.28
CA ALA A 51 9.17 -4.53 6.19
C ALA A 51 8.43 -5.43 7.20
N LYS A 52 8.58 -6.76 7.07
CA LYS A 52 7.95 -7.78 7.93
C LYS A 52 6.42 -7.64 7.99
N ILE A 53 5.80 -7.41 6.84
CA ILE A 53 4.33 -7.35 6.72
C ILE A 53 3.78 -8.64 6.12
N SER A 54 2.54 -9.00 6.48
CA SER A 54 1.85 -10.21 6.01
C SER A 54 1.27 -10.03 4.60
N GLY A 55 0.83 -11.11 3.95
CA GLY A 55 0.21 -11.02 2.63
C GLY A 55 -1.10 -10.21 2.58
N GLU A 56 -1.88 -10.18 3.67
CA GLU A 56 -3.05 -9.30 3.78
C GLU A 56 -2.66 -7.81 3.92
N ASP A 57 -1.63 -7.54 4.73
CA ASP A 57 -1.08 -6.19 4.88
C ASP A 57 -0.46 -5.69 3.56
N GLU A 58 0.23 -6.57 2.83
CA GLU A 58 0.78 -6.29 1.50
C GLU A 58 -0.33 -5.86 0.53
N LYS A 59 -1.45 -6.59 0.48
CA LYS A 59 -2.60 -6.25 -0.36
C LYS A 59 -3.22 -4.91 0.03
N ALA A 60 -3.34 -4.63 1.32
CA ALA A 60 -3.88 -3.37 1.80
C ALA A 60 -2.98 -2.19 1.38
N VAL A 61 -1.66 -2.31 1.59
CA VAL A 61 -0.67 -1.32 1.15
C VAL A 61 -0.74 -1.10 -0.36
N LEU A 62 -0.83 -2.19 -1.13
CA LEU A 62 -0.94 -2.08 -2.58
C LEU A 62 -2.23 -1.38 -2.98
N HIS A 63 -3.38 -1.73 -2.40
CA HIS A 63 -4.66 -1.07 -2.70
C HIS A 63 -4.56 0.45 -2.47
N TYR A 64 -3.98 0.86 -1.34
CA TYR A 64 -3.71 2.27 -1.04
C TYR A 64 -2.86 2.95 -2.11
N LEU A 65 -1.72 2.34 -2.47
CA LEU A 65 -0.78 2.92 -3.44
C LEU A 65 -1.38 3.04 -4.83
N LEU A 66 -2.15 2.06 -5.29
CA LEU A 66 -2.82 2.10 -6.60
C LEU A 66 -3.85 3.23 -6.68
N GLY A 67 -4.60 3.50 -5.60
CA GLY A 67 -5.53 4.63 -5.55
C GLY A 67 -4.85 5.99 -5.38
N ALA A 68 -3.65 6.02 -4.79
CA ALA A 68 -2.89 7.24 -4.51
C ALA A 68 -1.87 7.60 -5.61
N SER A 69 -1.51 6.66 -6.49
CA SER A 69 -0.54 6.86 -7.56
C SER A 69 -1.06 7.70 -8.73
N GLY A 70 -2.34 8.08 -8.71
CA GLY A 70 -3.00 8.77 -9.83
C GLY A 70 -3.28 7.81 -10.98
N GLY A 71 -4.45 7.95 -11.60
CA GLY A 71 -4.73 7.36 -12.90
C GLY A 71 -4.11 8.16 -14.03
#